data_AF-A0A1S3RD26-F1
#
_entry.id   AF-A0A1S3RD26-F1
#
_cell.length_a   1.000
_cell.length_b   1.000
_cell.length_c   1.000
_cell.angle_alpha   90.00
_cell.angle_beta   90.00
_cell.angle_gamma   90.00
#
_symmetry.space_group_name_H-M   'P 1'
#
loop_
_entity.id
_entity.type
_entity.pdbx_description
1 polymer ?
#
loop_
_entity_poly.entity_id
_entity_poly.type
_entity_poly.pdbx_seq_one_letter_code
_entity_poly.pdbx_strand_id
1 'polypeptide(L)'
;MAKMIGAKKSLWQQVCEEYESEQPSPPSAAWTDSGSVSTHVSQYSASKHSPVFYGLMAAKVVVDDDPVKHVDPLLSHPALAGYSALDKPPSFCHRQPLTTHLATTPQLHQRPITQFLEGSVFPVLLPGLEAMLREAQRQHCLESEPHPAGTGPCGLP
;
A
#
# COMPACT_ATOMS: atom_id res chain seq x y z
N MET A 1 2.63 52.54 20.13
CA MET A 1 3.85 51.70 20.22
C MET A 1 3.41 50.24 20.17
N ALA A 2 3.62 49.56 19.05
CA ALA A 2 3.22 48.16 18.89
C ALA A 2 4.29 47.24 19.48
N LYS A 3 3.88 46.37 20.41
CA LYS A 3 4.74 45.39 21.08
C LYS A 3 4.98 44.24 20.10
N MET A 4 6.16 44.20 19.47
CA MET A 4 6.62 43.04 18.70
C MET A 4 6.72 41.84 19.64
N ILE A 5 5.73 40.95 19.58
CA ILE A 5 5.85 39.63 20.17
C ILE A 5 6.82 38.88 19.26
N GLY A 6 8.02 38.64 19.77
CA GLY A 6 9.09 37.96 19.04
C GLY A 6 8.57 36.66 18.40
N ALA A 7 8.89 36.50 17.11
CA ALA A 7 8.50 35.36 16.31
C ALA A 7 9.00 34.07 16.98
N LYS A 8 8.10 33.33 17.63
CA LYS A 8 8.36 31.97 18.05
C LYS A 8 8.44 31.13 16.79
N LYS A 9 9.50 30.33 16.62
CA LYS A 9 9.64 29.41 15.50
C LYS A 9 8.41 28.51 15.40
N SER A 10 7.91 28.30 14.18
CA SER A 10 6.81 27.37 13.92
C SER A 10 7.24 25.96 14.33
N LEU A 11 6.30 25.13 14.78
CA LEU A 11 6.56 23.72 15.11
C LEU A 11 7.31 23.00 13.98
N TRP A 12 6.93 23.23 12.74
CA TRP A 12 7.59 22.66 11.56
C TRP A 12 9.04 23.11 11.41
N GLN A 13 9.33 24.36 11.73
CA GLN A 13 10.68 24.89 11.64
C GLN A 13 11.60 24.30 12.71
N GLN A 14 11.04 23.99 13.88
CA GLN A 14 11.73 23.23 14.91
C GLN A 14 12.00 21.78 14.48
N VAL A 15 11.03 21.11 13.86
CA VAL A 15 11.19 19.72 13.36
C VAL A 15 12.25 19.65 12.27
N CYS A 16 12.27 20.61 11.32
CA CYS A 16 13.29 20.66 10.29
C CYS A 16 14.70 20.88 10.87
N GLU A 17 14.84 21.78 11.84
CA GLU A 17 16.11 22.07 12.51
C GLU A 17 16.64 20.86 13.30
N GLU A 18 15.75 20.14 13.99
CA GLU A 18 16.09 18.91 14.71
C GLU A 18 16.60 17.83 13.74
N TYR A 19 15.88 17.60 12.65
CA TYR A 19 16.28 16.63 11.62
C TYR A 19 17.65 16.97 11.00
N GLU A 20 17.88 18.23 10.65
CA GLU A 20 19.17 18.68 10.10
C GLU A 20 20.32 18.53 11.12
N SER A 21 20.05 18.71 12.41
CA SER A 21 21.04 18.55 13.48
C SER A 21 21.39 17.08 13.78
N GLU A 22 20.45 16.16 13.51
CA GLU A 22 20.62 14.72 13.70
C GLU A 22 21.15 14.00 12.45
N GLN A 23 21.23 14.68 11.31
CA GLN A 23 21.82 14.10 10.11
C GLN A 23 23.29 13.74 10.38
N PRO A 24 23.68 12.47 10.24
CA PRO A 24 25.08 12.11 10.32
C PRO A 24 25.84 12.89 9.25
N SER A 25 27.03 13.38 9.60
CA SER A 25 27.91 14.02 8.61
C SER A 25 28.04 13.09 7.41
N PRO A 26 27.91 13.59 6.17
CA PRO A 26 28.10 12.76 4.99
C PRO A 26 29.44 12.04 5.16
N PRO A 27 29.47 10.71 4.97
CA PRO A 27 30.66 9.93 5.26
C PRO A 27 31.82 10.54 4.48
N SER A 28 32.84 11.00 5.21
CA SER A 28 34.02 11.59 4.61
C SER A 28 34.60 10.59 3.61
N ALA A 29 35.25 11.09 2.56
CA ALA A 29 35.65 10.34 1.37
C ALA A 29 36.65 9.17 1.60
N ALA A 30 36.88 8.73 2.84
CA ALA A 30 37.66 7.55 3.18
C ALA A 30 36.75 6.31 3.36
N TRP A 31 36.08 5.89 2.29
CA TRP A 31 35.53 4.54 2.23
C TRP A 31 36.66 3.58 1.90
N THR A 32 37.45 3.19 2.89
CA THR A 32 38.26 1.98 2.77
C THR A 32 37.32 0.79 2.89
N ASP A 33 37.14 0.05 1.78
CA ASP A 33 36.33 -1.16 1.61
C ASP A 33 36.68 -2.30 2.61
N SER A 34 37.69 -2.10 3.44
CA SER A 34 38.18 -3.03 4.47
C SER A 34 37.19 -3.28 5.62
N GLY A 35 36.13 -2.49 5.75
CA GLY A 35 35.10 -2.66 6.78
C GLY A 35 33.87 -3.47 6.34
N SER A 36 33.76 -3.81 5.05
CA SER A 36 32.66 -4.62 4.54
C SER A 36 32.80 -6.05 5.06
N VAL A 37 31.94 -6.44 6.00
CA VAL A 37 31.71 -7.86 6.31
C VAL A 37 31.33 -8.53 5.00
N SER A 38 32.23 -9.37 4.47
CA SER A 38 31.96 -10.21 3.31
C SER A 38 30.81 -11.13 3.67
N THR A 39 29.59 -10.71 3.36
CA THR A 39 28.46 -11.63 3.36
C THR A 39 28.76 -12.64 2.26
N HIS A 40 28.77 -13.92 2.61
CA HIS A 40 28.90 -14.98 1.62
C HIS A 40 27.71 -14.87 0.66
N VAL A 41 27.93 -14.20 -0.47
CA VAL A 41 26.96 -14.10 -1.55
C VAL A 41 26.91 -15.47 -2.21
N SER A 42 26.02 -16.34 -1.73
CA SER A 42 25.66 -17.52 -2.49
C SER A 42 24.96 -17.03 -3.76
N GLN A 43 25.61 -17.20 -4.91
CA GLN A 43 25.06 -16.81 -6.19
C GLN A 43 23.70 -17.51 -6.38
N TYR A 44 22.62 -16.72 -6.38
CA TYR A 44 21.28 -17.24 -6.54
C TYR A 44 21.15 -17.93 -7.90
N SER A 45 20.70 -19.18 -7.91
CA SER A 45 20.50 -19.97 -9.12
C SER A 45 19.01 -20.23 -9.32
N ALA A 46 18.39 -19.47 -10.23
CA ALA A 46 16.96 -19.58 -10.51
C ALA A 46 16.55 -21.00 -10.97
N SER A 47 17.46 -21.77 -11.58
CA SER A 47 17.19 -23.16 -12.00
C SER A 47 17.08 -24.14 -10.82
N LYS A 48 17.62 -23.80 -9.65
CA LYS A 48 17.57 -24.62 -8.43
C LYS A 48 16.39 -24.25 -7.51
N HIS A 49 15.67 -23.17 -7.82
CA HIS A 49 14.56 -22.69 -7.00
C HIS A 49 13.25 -22.72 -7.79
N SER A 50 12.19 -23.24 -7.18
CA SER A 50 10.85 -23.10 -7.73
C SER A 50 10.33 -21.70 -7.40
N PRO A 51 9.86 -20.92 -8.39
CA PRO A 51 9.27 -19.62 -8.13
C PRO A 51 8.03 -19.76 -7.24
N VAL A 52 7.90 -18.88 -6.25
CA VAL A 52 6.76 -18.83 -5.33
C VAL A 52 5.75 -17.83 -5.87
N PHE A 53 4.57 -18.32 -6.26
CA PHE A 53 3.44 -17.48 -6.64
C PHE A 53 2.45 -17.41 -5.47
N TYR A 54 2.39 -16.28 -4.78
CA TYR A 54 1.48 -16.11 -3.64
C TYR A 54 0.02 -16.21 -4.10
N GLY A 55 -0.76 -17.06 -3.43
CA GLY A 55 -2.20 -17.23 -3.68
C GLY A 55 -2.55 -18.05 -4.93
N LEU A 56 -1.57 -18.50 -5.71
CA LEU A 56 -1.78 -19.31 -6.91
C LEU A 56 -1.03 -20.62 -6.78
N MET A 57 -1.75 -21.73 -6.94
CA MET A 57 -1.09 -23.01 -7.21
C MET A 57 -0.64 -23.00 -8.67
N ALA A 58 0.65 -23.20 -8.92
CA ALA A 58 1.19 -23.22 -10.27
C ALA A 58 2.02 -24.48 -10.48
N ALA A 59 1.88 -25.10 -11.65
CA ALA A 59 2.67 -26.26 -12.06
C ALA A 59 3.55 -25.89 -13.24
N LYS A 60 4.82 -26.29 -13.19
CA LYS A 60 5.72 -26.15 -14.33
C LYS A 60 5.27 -27.11 -15.43
N VAL A 61 5.05 -26.58 -16.63
CA VAL A 61 4.69 -27.38 -17.79
C VAL A 61 5.94 -27.57 -18.65
N VAL A 62 6.22 -28.80 -19.03
CA VAL A 62 7.25 -29.12 -20.01
C VAL A 62 6.60 -29.06 -21.39
N VAL A 63 7.10 -28.19 -22.25
CA VAL A 63 6.65 -28.00 -23.63
C VAL A 63 7.87 -28.18 -24.53
N ASP A 64 7.68 -28.72 -25.73
CA ASP A 64 8.76 -28.94 -26.71
C ASP A 64 9.35 -27.62 -27.26
N ASP A 65 8.54 -26.55 -27.22
CA ASP A 65 8.91 -25.20 -27.60
C ASP A 65 9.27 -24.31 -26.40
N ASP A 66 10.06 -23.27 -26.66
CA ASP A 66 10.43 -22.26 -25.65
C ASP A 66 9.18 -21.49 -25.16
N PRO A 67 8.81 -21.62 -23.87
CA PRO A 67 7.58 -21.04 -23.33
C PRO A 67 7.63 -19.51 -23.26
N VAL A 68 8.81 -18.89 -23.35
CA VAL A 68 8.95 -17.42 -23.31
C VAL A 68 8.51 -16.78 -24.63
N LYS A 69 8.56 -17.52 -25.74
CA LYS A 69 8.24 -17.00 -27.08
C LYS A 69 6.77 -16.62 -27.26
N HIS A 70 5.89 -17.16 -26.42
CA HIS A 70 4.43 -17.00 -26.53
C HIS A 70 3.83 -16.17 -25.39
N VAL A 71 4.67 -15.51 -24.58
CA VAL A 71 4.21 -14.65 -23.49
C VAL A 71 3.73 -13.33 -24.08
N ASP A 72 2.44 -13.06 -23.96
CA ASP A 72 1.89 -11.73 -24.16
C ASP A 72 1.85 -10.99 -22.80
N PRO A 73 2.64 -9.92 -22.61
CA PRO A 73 2.64 -9.13 -21.37
C PRO A 73 1.31 -8.46 -21.06
N LEU A 74 0.44 -8.26 -22.06
CA LEU A 74 -0.89 -7.69 -21.87
C LEU A 74 -1.88 -8.71 -21.30
N LEU A 75 -1.63 -10.00 -21.52
CA LEU A 75 -2.49 -11.10 -21.08
C LEU A 75 -1.96 -11.83 -19.85
N SER A 76 -0.64 -11.79 -19.59
CA SER A 76 -0.03 -12.51 -18.47
C SER A 76 1.30 -11.89 -18.02
N HIS A 77 1.67 -12.12 -16.76
CA HIS A 77 2.95 -11.67 -16.24
C HIS A 77 4.10 -12.57 -16.75
N PRO A 78 5.23 -12.04 -17.23
CA PRO A 78 6.34 -12.84 -17.75
C PRO A 78 6.92 -13.86 -16.77
N ALA A 79 6.78 -13.63 -15.46
CA ALA A 79 7.18 -14.59 -14.43
C ALA A 79 6.36 -15.90 -14.45
N LEU A 80 5.19 -15.93 -15.10
CA LEU A 80 4.37 -17.13 -15.27
C LEU A 80 4.77 -17.95 -16.51
N ALA A 81 5.77 -17.52 -17.30
CA ALA A 81 6.21 -18.25 -18.48
C ALA A 81 6.60 -19.70 -18.14
N GLY A 82 5.95 -20.67 -18.79
CA GLY A 82 6.17 -22.10 -18.56
C GLY A 82 5.50 -22.65 -17.31
N TYR A 83 4.60 -21.89 -16.67
CA TYR A 83 3.78 -22.34 -15.55
C TYR A 83 2.30 -22.24 -15.89
N SER A 84 1.53 -23.27 -15.54
CA SER A 84 0.07 -23.23 -15.60
C SER A 84 -0.49 -23.04 -14.20
N ALA A 85 -1.41 -22.09 -14.05
CA ALA A 85 -2.20 -21.96 -12.83
C ALA A 85 -3.13 -23.18 -12.70
N LEU A 86 -3.07 -23.84 -11.54
CA LEU A 86 -3.98 -24.91 -11.18
C LEU A 86 -5.08 -24.34 -10.30
N ASP A 87 -6.32 -24.55 -10.70
CA ASP A 87 -7.44 -24.38 -9.79
C ASP A 87 -7.33 -25.44 -8.69
N LYS A 88 -7.43 -24.99 -7.44
CA LYS A 88 -7.55 -25.92 -6.31
C LYS A 88 -8.90 -26.64 -6.47
N PRO A 89 -8.94 -27.98 -6.59
CA PRO A 89 -10.22 -28.68 -6.60
C PRO A 89 -10.98 -28.29 -5.32
N PRO A 90 -12.30 -28.06 -5.38
CA PRO A 90 -13.08 -27.76 -4.20
C PRO A 90 -12.84 -28.89 -3.21
N SER A 91 -12.19 -28.56 -2.10
CA SER A 91 -11.92 -29.51 -1.02
C SER A 91 -13.26 -29.95 -0.47
N PHE A 92 -13.78 -31.07 -0.98
CA PHE A 92 -14.98 -31.73 -0.51
C PHE A 92 -14.73 -32.23 0.92
N CYS A 93 -15.09 -31.42 1.91
CA CYS A 93 -15.26 -31.87 3.28
C CYS A 93 -16.67 -31.54 3.76
N HIS A 94 -17.47 -32.62 3.80
CA HIS A 94 -18.58 -32.89 4.69
C HIS A 94 -19.97 -32.25 4.44
N ARG A 95 -20.76 -33.04 3.70
CA ARG A 95 -22.22 -33.24 3.72
C ARG A 95 -22.96 -32.68 4.97
N GLN A 96 -23.97 -31.83 4.74
CA GLN A 96 -25.26 -31.86 5.47
C GLN A 96 -26.40 -31.28 4.60
N PRO A 97 -27.65 -31.76 4.77
CA PRO A 97 -28.65 -31.78 3.71
C PRO A 97 -29.43 -30.47 3.57
N LEU A 98 -29.75 -30.19 2.31
CA LEU A 98 -30.60 -29.09 1.85
C LEU A 98 -32.00 -29.20 2.47
N THR A 99 -32.32 -28.30 3.42
CA THR A 99 -33.70 -28.03 3.83
C THR A 99 -34.08 -26.63 3.40
N THR A 100 -35.02 -26.58 2.47
CA THR A 100 -35.78 -25.43 2.01
C THR A 100 -36.21 -24.53 3.18
N HIS A 101 -35.64 -23.34 3.27
CA HIS A 101 -36.37 -22.19 3.78
C HIS A 101 -35.99 -20.94 2.98
N LEU A 102 -37.00 -20.31 2.40
CA LEU A 102 -36.91 -19.02 1.72
C LEU A 102 -36.44 -17.93 2.69
N ALA A 103 -35.70 -16.97 2.12
CA ALA A 103 -35.44 -15.60 2.56
C ALA A 103 -34.01 -15.27 3.07
N THR A 104 -33.52 -14.17 2.48
CA THR A 104 -32.42 -13.27 2.86
C THR A 104 -30.96 -13.71 2.60
N THR A 105 -30.43 -13.05 1.57
CA THR A 105 -29.03 -12.63 1.40
C THR A 105 -28.03 -13.71 0.97
N PRO A 106 -27.41 -13.60 -0.21
CA PRO A 106 -26.41 -14.58 -0.65
C PRO A 106 -25.19 -14.49 0.27
N GLN A 107 -25.10 -15.45 1.18
CA GLN A 107 -23.89 -16.05 1.74
C GLN A 107 -22.62 -15.16 1.66
N LEU A 108 -22.45 -14.26 2.64
CA LEU A 108 -21.16 -13.64 3.00
C LEU A 108 -20.15 -14.67 3.57
N HIS A 109 -20.15 -15.90 3.09
CA HIS A 109 -19.28 -16.98 3.59
C HIS A 109 -17.85 -16.96 3.01
N GLN A 110 -17.44 -15.86 2.35
CA GLN A 110 -16.16 -15.82 1.63
C GLN A 110 -15.25 -14.61 1.91
N ARG A 111 -15.35 -13.94 3.07
CA ARG A 111 -14.32 -12.92 3.39
C ARG A 111 -13.82 -13.00 4.83
N PRO A 112 -12.93 -13.97 5.13
CA PRO A 112 -12.24 -14.04 6.42
C PRO A 112 -11.61 -12.68 6.81
N ILE A 113 -11.09 -11.95 5.82
CA ILE A 113 -10.47 -10.64 6.01
C ILE A 113 -11.52 -9.58 6.38
N THR A 114 -12.69 -9.58 5.74
CA THR A 114 -13.74 -8.60 6.05
C THR A 114 -14.26 -8.78 7.48
N GLN A 115 -14.47 -10.02 7.92
CA GLN A 115 -14.87 -10.30 9.31
C GLN A 115 -13.80 -9.87 10.32
N PHE A 116 -12.52 -10.11 9.98
CA PHE A 116 -11.41 -9.64 10.82
C PHE A 116 -11.34 -8.11 10.91
N LEU A 117 -11.51 -7.41 9.78
CA LEU A 117 -11.53 -5.94 9.74
C LEU A 117 -12.73 -5.38 10.53
N GLU A 118 -13.92 -5.94 10.33
CA GLU A 118 -15.15 -5.55 11.03
C GLU A 118 -15.07 -5.79 12.54
N GLY A 119 -14.48 -6.92 12.96
CA GLY A 119 -14.37 -7.26 14.39
C GLY A 119 -13.20 -6.59 15.11
N SER A 120 -12.10 -6.32 14.40
CA SER A 120 -10.84 -5.92 15.05
C SER A 120 -10.40 -4.50 14.75
N VAL A 121 -10.66 -4.00 13.54
CA VAL A 121 -10.10 -2.72 13.06
C VAL A 121 -11.15 -1.62 13.04
N PHE A 122 -12.31 -1.87 12.46
CA PHE A 122 -13.38 -0.89 12.29
C PHE A 122 -13.95 -0.33 13.60
N PRO A 123 -14.06 -1.08 14.72
CA PRO A 123 -14.58 -0.55 15.98
C PRO A 123 -13.73 0.59 16.55
N VAL A 124 -12.44 0.66 16.19
CA VAL A 124 -11.52 1.73 16.60
C VAL A 124 -11.37 2.77 15.49
N LEU A 125 -11.19 2.30 14.26
CA LEU A 125 -10.91 3.16 13.11
C LEU A 125 -12.08 4.09 12.77
N LEU A 126 -13.31 3.58 12.73
CA LEU A 126 -14.47 4.35 12.29
C LEU A 126 -14.81 5.51 13.25
N PRO A 127 -14.87 5.32 14.58
CA PRO A 127 -15.06 6.44 15.51
C PRO A 127 -13.94 7.49 15.45
N GLY A 128 -12.70 7.05 15.25
CA GLY A 128 -11.55 7.97 15.11
C GLY A 128 -11.64 8.83 13.85
N LEU A 129 -12.00 8.23 12.72
CA LEU A 129 -12.24 8.95 11.47
C LEU A 129 -13.44 9.90 11.59
N GLU A 130 -14.54 9.47 12.21
CA GLU A 130 -15.69 10.34 12.45
C GLU A 130 -15.32 11.57 13.29
N ALA A 131 -14.59 11.36 14.40
CA ALA A 131 -14.13 12.45 15.25
C ALA A 131 -13.21 13.43 14.50
N MET A 132 -12.31 12.90 13.67
CA MET A 132 -11.42 13.69 12.83
C MET A 132 -12.18 14.54 11.82
N LEU A 133 -13.17 13.98 11.15
CA LEU A 133 -14.00 14.72 10.18
C LEU A 133 -14.84 15.80 10.86
N ARG A 134 -15.39 15.51 12.04
CA ARG A 134 -16.11 16.51 12.86
C ARG A 134 -15.19 17.65 13.29
N GLU A 135 -13.94 17.36 13.65
CA GLU A 135 -12.95 18.39 13.97
C GLU A 135 -12.61 19.22 12.73
N ALA A 136 -12.32 18.58 11.60
CA ALA A 136 -12.01 19.26 10.34
C ALA A 136 -13.15 20.20 9.91
N GLN A 137 -14.41 19.80 10.10
CA GLN A 137 -15.56 20.66 9.84
C GLN A 137 -15.61 21.84 10.82
N ARG A 138 -15.37 21.63 12.13
CA ARG A 138 -15.32 22.72 13.12
C ARG A 138 -14.23 23.74 12.84
N GLN A 139 -13.11 23.27 12.31
CA GLN A 139 -11.97 24.11 11.95
C GLN A 139 -12.09 24.68 10.52
N HIS A 140 -13.23 24.51 9.85
CA HIS A 140 -13.47 24.93 8.46
C HIS A 140 -12.41 24.41 7.47
N CYS A 141 -11.71 23.31 7.78
CA CYS A 141 -10.65 22.74 6.95
C CYS A 141 -11.16 22.14 5.64
N LEU A 142 -12.47 21.89 5.54
CA LEU A 142 -13.13 21.33 4.37
C LEU A 142 -13.70 22.40 3.43
N GLU A 143 -13.67 23.68 3.86
CA GLU A 143 -14.09 24.79 3.01
C GLU A 143 -12.94 25.12 2.05
N SER A 144 -13.21 25.03 0.75
CA SER A 144 -12.34 25.61 -0.26
C SER A 144 -12.40 27.14 -0.11
N GLU A 145 -11.26 27.78 0.11
CA GLU A 145 -11.15 29.25 0.08
C GLU A 145 -11.79 29.77 -1.22
N PRO A 146 -12.86 30.58 -1.15
CA PRO A 146 -13.35 31.25 -2.33
C PRO A 146 -12.29 32.27 -2.73
N HIS A 147 -11.54 31.95 -3.79
CA HIS A 147 -10.68 32.91 -4.47
C HIS A 147 -11.47 34.22 -4.65
N PRO A 148 -10.99 35.37 -4.15
CA PRO A 148 -11.64 36.63 -4.43
C PRO A 148 -11.56 36.84 -5.95
N ALA A 149 -12.69 36.67 -6.62
CA ALA A 149 -12.85 37.04 -8.02
C ALA A 149 -12.38 38.49 -8.14
N GLY A 150 -11.30 38.66 -8.89
CA GLY A 150 -10.56 39.91 -8.98
C GLY A 150 -11.49 41.09 -9.22
N THR A 151 -11.39 42.07 -8.35
CA THR A 151 -11.87 43.43 -8.62
C THR A 151 -10.98 43.99 -9.73
N GLY A 152 -11.38 43.76 -10.98
CA GLY A 152 -10.79 44.42 -12.15
C GLY A 152 -11.19 45.90 -12.18
N PRO A 153 -10.29 46.79 -12.64
CA PRO A 153 -10.38 48.22 -12.35
C PRO A 153 -11.48 48.91 -13.16
N CYS A 154 -12.18 49.85 -12.52
CA CYS A 154 -12.96 50.87 -13.19
C CYS A 154 -12.09 51.57 -14.25
N GLY A 155 -12.37 51.27 -15.53
CA GLY A 155 -11.83 52.03 -16.65
C GLY A 155 -12.61 53.34 -16.82
N LEU A 156 -11.91 54.45 -16.69
CA LEU A 156 -12.12 55.77 -17.31
C LEU A 156 -10.75 56.50 -17.15
N PRO A 157 -10.32 57.38 -18.07
CA PRO A 157 -11.12 58.33 -18.83
C PRO A 157 -11.30 58.02 -20.32
#